data_AF-A0A924QCR3-F1
#
_entry.id   AF-A0A924QCR3-F1
#
_cell.length_a   1.000
_cell.length_b   1.000
_cell.length_c   1.000
_cell.angle_alpha   90.00
_cell.angle_beta   90.00
_cell.angle_gamma   90.00
#
_symmetry.space_group_name_H-M   'P 1'
#
loop_
_entity.id
_entity.type
_entity.pdbx_description
1 polymer ?
#
loop_
_entity_poly.entity_id
_entity_poly.type
_entity_poly.pdbx_seq_one_letter_code
_entity_poly.pdbx_strand_id
1 'polypeptide(L)'
;KGDNLYINSVVAFKPKTGEMQWHYQFSPNDPFDYDATEVGMLVDMKVGGAMRKTLVQANRNGFFYVLDRSNGKLLAANPYVKVNWADKIDLATGRPVESAVMKRIRAGADEEVFPSVLGGKNWQPMSWNPSTGLAYANTLNISWPYQYAKPEYKRGEWYLGVNFRGVTMPKDQPHGFLSAMDPMTGKSKWQMAWPGQPSMAGTMSTAGGLVFTGAATGEVMAIDADTGKKLWEFQTGSGIIGLPVTWEHKGQQYVTITSGSGGVWALLGDERMAKVPAGGSLWTFAVR
;
A
#
# COMPACT_ATOMS: atom_id res chain seq x y z
N LYS A 1 22.03 -12.50 8.44
CA LYS A 1 23.12 -11.54 8.11
C LYS A 1 23.17 -11.37 6.59
N GLY A 2 23.59 -10.20 6.12
CA GLY A 2 23.66 -9.84 4.71
C GLY A 2 22.43 -9.06 4.25
N ASP A 3 22.57 -8.26 3.20
CA ASP A 3 21.49 -7.43 2.64
C ASP A 3 20.41 -8.25 1.93
N ASN A 4 20.71 -9.51 1.59
CA ASN A 4 19.84 -10.42 0.87
C ASN A 4 19.42 -9.89 -0.52
N LEU A 5 20.28 -9.13 -1.20
CA LEU A 5 19.96 -8.59 -2.52
C LEU A 5 19.56 -9.72 -3.51
N TYR A 6 18.52 -9.54 -4.32
CA TYR A 6 17.71 -8.32 -4.55
C TYR A 6 16.30 -8.37 -3.92
N ILE A 7 16.13 -8.98 -2.74
CA ILE A 7 14.82 -8.93 -2.07
C ILE A 7 14.38 -7.48 -1.81
N ASN A 8 13.07 -7.26 -1.75
CA ASN A 8 12.47 -5.97 -1.38
C ASN A 8 13.10 -4.78 -2.11
N SER A 9 13.31 -4.95 -3.41
CA SER A 9 13.97 -3.98 -4.27
C SER A 9 13.09 -3.63 -5.46
N VAL A 10 13.19 -2.39 -5.92
CA VAL A 10 12.82 -2.04 -7.29
C VAL A 10 14.05 -2.21 -8.17
N VAL A 11 13.85 -2.77 -9.36
CA VAL A 11 14.89 -3.06 -10.33
C VAL A 11 14.46 -2.52 -11.69
N ALA A 12 15.38 -1.85 -12.39
CA ALA A 12 15.15 -1.38 -13.74
C ALA A 12 16.02 -2.16 -14.72
N PHE A 13 15.40 -2.66 -15.79
CA PHE A 13 16.07 -3.43 -16.83
C PHE A 13 15.85 -2.80 -18.20
N LYS A 14 16.80 -2.98 -19.12
CA LYS A 14 16.55 -2.78 -20.56
C LYS A 14 15.63 -3.89 -21.06
N PRO A 15 14.41 -3.58 -21.56
CA PRO A 15 13.44 -4.62 -21.92
C PRO A 15 13.93 -5.60 -22.99
N LYS A 16 14.78 -5.14 -23.91
CA LYS A 16 15.31 -5.96 -25.01
C LYS A 16 16.42 -6.92 -24.60
N THR A 17 17.20 -6.59 -23.56
CA THR A 17 18.42 -7.34 -23.21
C THR A 17 18.38 -7.97 -21.83
N GLY A 18 17.46 -7.54 -20.96
CA GLY A 18 17.45 -7.95 -19.55
C GLY A 18 18.61 -7.36 -18.74
N GLU A 19 19.41 -6.45 -19.31
CA GLU A 19 20.51 -5.79 -18.61
C GLU A 19 19.97 -4.85 -17.53
N MET A 20 20.35 -5.07 -16.27
CA MET A 20 19.97 -4.21 -15.16
C MET A 20 20.64 -2.85 -15.31
N GLN A 21 19.84 -1.79 -15.25
CA GLN A 21 20.32 -0.40 -15.30
C GLN A 21 20.59 0.14 -13.90
N TRP A 22 19.68 -0.13 -12.97
CA TRP A 22 19.81 0.26 -11.57
C TRP A 22 18.86 -0.58 -10.71
N HIS A 23 19.11 -0.56 -9.40
CA HIS A 23 18.18 -1.07 -8.40
C HIS A 23 18.20 -0.14 -7.17
N TYR A 24 17.12 -0.19 -6.40
CA TYR A 24 17.05 0.42 -5.08
C TYR A 24 16.39 -0.59 -4.13
N GLN A 25 17.08 -0.93 -3.04
CA GLN A 25 16.59 -1.88 -2.04
C GLN A 25 15.93 -1.12 -0.88
N PHE A 26 14.62 -1.29 -0.71
CA PHE A 26 13.82 -0.58 0.29
C PHE A 26 14.06 -1.12 1.71
N SER A 27 14.11 -2.44 1.85
CA SER A 27 14.21 -3.13 3.15
C SER A 27 15.34 -4.17 3.13
N PRO A 28 16.62 -3.76 3.29
CA PRO A 28 17.74 -4.70 3.37
C PRO A 28 17.63 -5.61 4.59
N ASN A 29 17.93 -6.91 4.41
CA ASN A 29 17.82 -7.91 5.48
C ASN A 29 16.45 -7.89 6.20
N ASP A 30 15.37 -7.80 5.43
CA ASP A 30 14.01 -7.71 5.95
C ASP A 30 13.61 -8.92 6.81
N PRO A 31 13.18 -8.70 8.07
CA PRO A 31 12.63 -9.75 8.90
C PRO A 31 11.09 -9.72 8.96
N PHE A 32 10.42 -8.73 8.36
CA PHE A 32 9.02 -8.40 8.63
C PHE A 32 8.02 -8.81 7.55
N ASP A 33 8.48 -9.41 6.45
CA ASP A 33 7.65 -9.67 5.26
C ASP A 33 7.14 -8.36 4.64
N TYR A 34 8.04 -7.37 4.59
CA TYR A 34 7.82 -6.10 3.91
C TYR A 34 8.24 -6.20 2.45
N ASP A 35 7.51 -7.02 1.69
CA ASP A 35 7.62 -7.08 0.23
C ASP A 35 7.68 -5.68 -0.37
N ALA A 36 8.46 -5.51 -1.44
CA ALA A 36 8.47 -4.29 -2.25
C ALA A 36 7.72 -4.45 -3.58
N THR A 37 6.68 -5.30 -3.59
CA THR A 37 5.93 -5.65 -4.80
C THR A 37 4.73 -4.73 -5.05
N GLU A 38 4.51 -3.72 -4.20
CA GLU A 38 3.49 -2.72 -4.42
C GLU A 38 3.71 -1.99 -5.75
N VAL A 39 2.64 -1.69 -6.47
CA VAL A 39 2.77 -1.02 -7.78
C VAL A 39 3.35 0.39 -7.59
N GLY A 40 4.55 0.61 -8.14
CA GLY A 40 5.14 1.94 -8.26
C GLY A 40 4.51 2.71 -9.42
N MET A 41 4.24 4.01 -9.23
CA MET A 41 3.73 4.89 -10.29
C MET A 41 4.88 5.68 -10.92
N LEU A 42 4.93 5.73 -12.25
CA LEU A 42 5.85 6.62 -12.97
C LEU A 42 5.17 7.96 -13.17
N VAL A 43 5.63 9.00 -12.50
CA VAL A 43 5.03 10.33 -12.55
C VAL A 43 6.08 11.38 -12.87
N ASP A 44 5.67 12.43 -13.57
CA ASP A 44 6.49 13.63 -13.74
C ASP A 44 5.97 14.66 -12.74
N MET A 45 6.81 15.05 -11.77
CA MET A 45 6.41 15.94 -10.68
C MET A 45 7.53 16.91 -10.31
N LYS A 46 7.17 18.04 -9.69
CA LYS A 46 8.14 19.03 -9.22
C LYS A 46 8.88 18.48 -7.99
N VAL A 47 10.21 18.45 -8.05
CA VAL A 47 11.10 18.13 -6.93
C VAL A 47 12.18 19.20 -6.85
N GLY A 48 12.24 19.92 -5.71
CA GLY A 48 13.16 21.05 -5.55
C GLY A 48 12.94 22.15 -6.59
N GLY A 49 11.69 22.44 -6.94
CA GLY A 49 11.32 23.49 -7.91
C GLY A 49 11.41 23.10 -9.38
N ALA A 50 12.07 21.98 -9.73
CA ALA A 50 12.23 21.52 -11.10
C ALA A 50 11.42 20.24 -11.38
N MET A 51 10.90 20.10 -12.60
CA MET A 51 10.20 18.89 -13.03
C MET A 51 11.18 17.71 -13.09
N ARG A 52 10.82 16.59 -12.48
CA ARG A 52 11.63 15.36 -12.45
C ARG A 52 10.82 14.18 -12.92
N LYS A 53 11.51 13.25 -13.59
CA LYS A 53 11.00 11.95 -13.97
C LYS A 53 11.10 11.01 -12.78
N THR A 54 10.02 10.80 -12.04
CA THR A 54 10.05 10.00 -10.81
C THR A 54 9.37 8.63 -10.96
N LEU A 55 9.79 7.71 -10.10
CA LEU A 55 9.02 6.55 -9.66
C LEU A 55 8.62 6.82 -8.21
N VAL A 56 7.35 6.68 -7.90
CA VAL A 56 6.80 6.92 -6.56
C VAL A 56 6.10 5.67 -6.05
N GLN A 57 6.32 5.31 -4.78
CA GLN A 57 5.77 4.07 -4.19
C GLN A 57 5.48 4.26 -2.70
N ALA A 58 4.22 4.10 -2.30
CA ALA A 58 3.86 3.85 -0.91
C ALA A 58 4.15 2.36 -0.61
N ASN A 59 5.32 2.09 -0.03
CA ASN A 59 5.85 0.74 0.15
C ASN A 59 5.22 0.04 1.36
N ARG A 60 5.17 -1.29 1.36
CA ARG A 60 4.65 -2.09 2.48
C ARG A 60 5.24 -1.70 3.83
N ASN A 61 6.54 -1.37 3.85
CA ASN A 61 7.27 -1.02 5.07
C ASN A 61 6.85 0.31 5.74
N GLY A 62 5.88 1.03 5.16
CA GLY A 62 5.29 2.23 5.76
C GLY A 62 5.96 3.54 5.37
N PHE A 63 7.00 3.51 4.52
CA PHE A 63 7.61 4.69 3.92
C PHE A 63 7.13 4.92 2.49
N PHE A 64 6.95 6.20 2.14
CA PHE A 64 6.63 6.65 0.80
C PHE A 64 7.93 7.08 0.14
N TYR A 65 8.33 6.35 -0.90
CA TYR A 65 9.58 6.60 -1.64
C TYR A 65 9.31 7.39 -2.92
N VAL A 66 10.21 8.32 -3.21
CA VAL A 66 10.32 9.04 -4.49
C VAL A 66 11.73 8.80 -5.01
N LEU A 67 11.85 8.13 -6.15
CA LEU A 67 13.10 7.86 -6.84
C LEU A 67 13.14 8.61 -8.17
N ASP A 68 14.31 9.05 -8.63
CA ASP A 68 14.51 9.43 -10.02
C ASP A 68 14.53 8.15 -10.87
N ARG A 69 13.51 7.96 -11.73
CA ARG A 69 13.37 6.71 -12.49
C ARG A 69 14.44 6.53 -13.57
N SER A 70 15.21 7.57 -13.89
CA SER A 70 16.28 7.47 -14.90
C SER A 70 17.55 6.80 -14.37
N ASN A 71 17.79 6.85 -13.06
CA ASN A 71 19.05 6.37 -12.46
C ASN A 71 18.88 5.70 -11.08
N GLY A 72 17.66 5.60 -10.56
CA GLY A 72 17.38 4.97 -9.26
C GLY A 72 17.72 5.82 -8.03
N LYS A 73 18.14 7.08 -8.20
CA LYS A 73 18.53 7.95 -7.08
C LYS A 73 17.33 8.23 -6.17
N LEU A 74 17.53 8.04 -4.86
CA LEU A 74 16.56 8.43 -3.84
C LEU A 74 16.43 9.95 -3.75
N LEU A 75 15.18 10.45 -3.86
CA LEU A 75 14.84 11.87 -3.77
C LEU A 75 14.10 12.22 -2.47
N ALA A 76 13.23 11.32 -2.00
CA ALA A 76 12.54 11.44 -0.71
C ALA A 76 12.12 10.06 -0.20
N ALA A 77 12.07 9.88 1.12
CA ALA A 77 11.53 8.71 1.78
C ALA A 77 11.00 9.09 3.18
N ASN A 78 9.69 9.17 3.32
CA ASN A 78 9.04 9.62 4.56
C ASN A 78 7.96 8.64 5.00
N PRO A 79 7.76 8.41 6.32
CA PRO A 79 6.63 7.61 6.80
C PRO A 79 5.31 8.20 6.30
N TYR A 80 4.42 7.35 5.77
CA TYR A 80 3.03 7.72 5.43
C TYR A 80 2.00 7.08 6.37
N VAL A 81 2.44 6.15 7.20
CA VAL A 81 1.70 5.55 8.31
C VAL A 81 2.60 5.53 9.55
N LYS A 82 2.07 5.05 10.67
CA LYS A 82 2.88 4.77 11.85
C LYS A 82 3.94 3.72 11.51
N VAL A 83 5.18 4.02 11.87
CA VAL A 83 6.37 3.15 11.68
C VAL A 83 7.15 3.14 12.99
N ASN A 84 7.58 1.96 13.44
CA ASN A 84 8.50 1.85 14.59
C ASN A 84 9.70 0.94 14.33
N TRP A 85 9.76 0.24 13.21
CA TRP A 85 10.89 -0.64 12.87
C TRP A 85 12.14 0.12 12.38
N ALA A 86 11.97 1.35 11.89
CA ALA A 86 13.06 2.24 11.51
C ALA A 86 12.77 3.66 11.98
N ASP A 87 13.82 4.39 12.38
CA ASP A 87 13.69 5.78 12.82
C ASP A 87 13.46 6.73 11.64
N LYS A 88 14.09 6.42 10.50
CA LYS A 88 14.00 7.14 9.22
C LYS A 88 14.67 6.35 8.10
N ILE A 89 14.54 6.83 6.86
CA ILE A 89 15.46 6.48 5.77
C ILE A 89 16.54 7.55 5.70
N ASP A 90 17.80 7.14 5.76
CA ASP A 90 18.94 8.04 5.60
C ASP A 90 19.13 8.34 4.11
N LEU A 91 18.95 9.61 3.70
CA LEU A 91 18.99 9.99 2.29
C LEU A 91 20.41 9.94 1.68
N ALA A 92 21.46 9.99 2.50
CA ALA A 92 22.84 9.93 2.00
C ALA A 92 23.23 8.50 1.60
N THR A 93 22.83 7.53 2.41
CA THR A 93 23.11 6.11 2.19
C THR A 93 21.98 5.39 1.44
N GLY A 94 20.77 5.94 1.46
CA GLY A 94 19.56 5.33 0.93
C GLY A 94 18.99 4.21 1.80
N ARG A 95 19.46 4.04 3.05
CA ARG A 95 19.15 2.88 3.90
C ARG A 95 18.28 3.24 5.11
N PRO A 96 17.45 2.30 5.62
CA PRO A 96 16.75 2.49 6.87
C PRO A 96 17.73 2.58 8.04
N VAL A 97 17.49 3.54 8.94
CA VAL A 97 18.19 3.64 10.22
C VAL A 97 17.44 2.80 11.25
N GLU A 98 18.08 1.75 11.75
CA GLU A 98 17.45 0.82 12.70
C GLU A 98 17.04 1.51 14.00
N SER A 99 15.76 1.37 14.34
CA SER A 99 15.20 1.87 15.58
C SER A 99 15.63 1.02 16.79
N ALA A 100 15.31 1.50 17.99
CA ALA A 100 15.45 0.71 19.21
C ALA A 100 14.61 -0.58 19.18
N VAL A 101 13.43 -0.56 18.57
CA VAL A 101 12.57 -1.75 18.39
C VAL A 101 13.29 -2.78 17.53
N MET A 102 13.83 -2.36 16.38
CA MET A 102 14.55 -3.27 15.49
C MET A 102 15.75 -3.93 16.16
N LYS A 103 16.52 -3.17 16.93
CA LYS A 103 17.68 -3.69 17.67
C LYS A 103 17.27 -4.77 18.69
N ARG A 104 16.14 -4.59 19.40
CA ARG A 104 15.62 -5.59 20.34
C ARG A 104 15.11 -6.84 19.63
N ILE A 105 14.40 -6.68 18.50
CA ILE A 105 13.95 -7.81 17.66
C ILE A 105 15.14 -8.63 17.18
N ARG A 106 16.20 -7.97 16.70
CA ARG A 106 17.43 -8.65 16.28
C ARG A 106 18.14 -9.38 17.44
N ALA A 107 17.93 -8.92 18.68
CA ALA A 107 18.39 -9.59 19.89
C ALA A 107 17.44 -10.71 20.37
N GLY A 108 16.34 -10.99 19.65
CA GLY A 108 15.38 -12.06 19.95
C GLY A 108 14.20 -11.64 20.83
N ALA A 109 13.98 -10.34 21.04
CA ALA A 109 12.83 -9.86 21.80
C ALA A 109 11.50 -10.08 21.05
N ASP A 110 10.43 -10.19 21.83
CA ASP A 110 9.04 -10.14 21.37
C ASP A 110 8.57 -8.68 21.44
N GLU A 111 8.19 -8.09 20.30
CA GLU A 111 7.89 -6.66 20.19
C GLU A 111 6.65 -6.41 19.33
N GLU A 112 5.88 -5.38 19.67
CA GLU A 112 4.81 -4.90 18.79
C GLU A 112 5.39 -4.05 17.65
N VAL A 113 5.15 -4.45 16.40
CA VAL A 113 5.75 -3.80 15.22
C VAL A 113 4.70 -3.10 14.37
N PHE A 114 5.04 -1.89 13.92
CA PHE A 114 4.30 -1.10 12.95
C PHE A 114 5.15 -0.81 11.70
N PRO A 115 4.58 -0.98 10.49
CA PRO A 115 3.27 -1.60 10.23
C PRO A 115 3.27 -3.12 10.50
N SER A 116 2.10 -3.77 10.53
CA SER A 116 2.01 -5.23 10.58
C SER A 116 2.57 -5.89 9.32
N VAL A 117 2.57 -7.22 9.27
CA VAL A 117 2.87 -8.01 8.04
C VAL A 117 2.07 -7.58 6.81
N LEU A 118 0.88 -7.03 7.00
CA LEU A 118 0.06 -6.52 5.90
C LEU A 118 0.58 -5.20 5.33
N GLY A 119 1.49 -4.55 6.04
CA GLY A 119 2.10 -3.28 5.70
C GLY A 119 1.27 -2.06 6.03
N GLY A 120 1.82 -0.89 5.70
CA GLY A 120 1.05 0.37 5.65
C GLY A 120 0.12 0.43 4.43
N LYS A 121 0.43 -0.36 3.41
CA LYS A 121 -0.32 -0.65 2.19
C LYS A 121 0.12 -2.04 1.72
N ASN A 122 -0.77 -2.79 1.09
CA ASN A 122 -0.48 -4.11 0.53
C ASN A 122 -0.63 -4.06 -1.00
N TRP A 123 -1.08 -5.13 -1.65
CA TRP A 123 -1.18 -5.25 -3.11
C TRP A 123 -1.99 -4.13 -3.81
N GLN A 124 -2.97 -3.54 -3.13
CA GLN A 124 -3.93 -2.61 -3.73
C GLN A 124 -3.26 -1.40 -4.41
N PRO A 125 -3.45 -1.18 -5.72
CA PRO A 125 -2.81 -0.06 -6.39
C PRO A 125 -3.32 1.31 -5.94
N MET A 126 -2.38 2.25 -5.87
CA MET A 126 -2.67 3.66 -5.66
C MET A 126 -2.89 4.38 -7.00
N SER A 127 -3.56 5.53 -6.95
CA SER A 127 -3.75 6.40 -8.11
C SER A 127 -3.08 7.76 -7.89
N TRP A 128 -2.80 8.46 -8.99
CA TRP A 128 -2.18 9.78 -8.99
C TRP A 128 -3.08 10.77 -9.73
N ASN A 129 -3.33 11.94 -9.13
CA ASN A 129 -3.99 13.03 -9.81
C ASN A 129 -2.99 14.18 -10.09
N PRO A 130 -2.61 14.42 -11.35
CA PRO A 130 -1.69 15.49 -11.70
C PRO A 130 -2.18 16.89 -11.32
N SER A 131 -3.50 17.12 -11.25
CA SER A 131 -4.08 18.43 -10.92
C SER A 131 -3.92 18.78 -9.44
N THR A 132 -4.00 17.78 -8.56
CA THR A 132 -3.82 17.97 -7.11
C THR A 132 -2.39 17.74 -6.65
N GLY A 133 -1.61 16.97 -7.43
CA GLY A 133 -0.27 16.53 -7.05
C GLY A 133 -0.27 15.51 -5.91
N LEU A 134 -1.36 14.76 -5.75
CA LEU A 134 -1.53 13.80 -4.65
C LEU A 134 -1.64 12.36 -5.15
N ALA A 135 -1.12 11.44 -4.33
CA ALA A 135 -1.34 10.01 -4.47
C ALA A 135 -2.49 9.56 -3.56
N TYR A 136 -3.43 8.79 -4.08
CA TYR A 136 -4.57 8.26 -3.33
C TYR A 136 -4.38 6.76 -3.10
N ALA A 137 -4.50 6.30 -1.85
CA ALA A 137 -4.35 4.89 -1.53
C ALA A 137 -5.17 4.48 -0.30
N ASN A 138 -5.59 3.23 -0.27
CA ASN A 138 -6.09 2.62 0.96
C ASN A 138 -4.90 2.17 1.82
N THR A 139 -4.77 2.79 2.99
CA THR A 139 -3.69 2.57 3.96
C THR A 139 -4.20 1.83 5.19
N LEU A 140 -3.31 1.08 5.83
CA LEU A 140 -3.58 0.23 6.99
C LEU A 140 -2.98 0.86 8.26
N ASN A 141 -3.70 0.79 9.36
CA ASN A 141 -3.27 1.21 10.70
C ASN A 141 -3.34 0.01 11.64
N ILE A 142 -2.44 -0.94 11.42
CA ILE A 142 -2.45 -2.27 12.04
C ILE A 142 -1.02 -2.60 12.43
N SER A 143 -0.84 -3.21 13.59
CA SER A 143 0.43 -3.74 14.06
C SER A 143 0.37 -5.25 14.20
N TRP A 144 1.46 -5.86 14.64
CA TRP A 144 1.47 -7.26 15.02
C TRP A 144 2.52 -7.54 16.09
N PRO A 145 2.29 -8.54 16.95
CA PRO A 145 3.26 -8.99 17.93
C PRO A 145 4.30 -9.89 17.24
N TYR A 146 5.49 -9.33 16.99
CA TYR A 146 6.56 -9.98 16.25
C TYR A 146 7.52 -10.73 17.17
N GLN A 147 7.71 -12.01 16.90
CA GLN A 147 8.71 -12.83 17.57
C GLN A 147 9.37 -13.76 16.54
N TYR A 148 10.70 -13.69 16.46
CA TYR A 148 11.50 -14.62 15.65
C TYR A 148 11.33 -16.06 16.16
N ALA A 149 11.18 -17.01 15.23
CA ALA A 149 11.19 -18.43 15.52
C ALA A 149 12.14 -19.12 14.55
N LYS A 150 12.98 -20.04 15.02
CA LYS A 150 13.86 -20.80 14.13
C LYS A 150 13.02 -21.80 13.32
N PRO A 151 12.89 -21.65 11.99
CA PRO A 151 12.11 -22.59 11.20
C PRO A 151 12.99 -23.79 10.79
N GLU A 152 12.35 -24.94 10.56
CA GLU A 152 12.97 -26.08 9.88
C GLU A 152 12.49 -26.13 8.43
N TYR A 153 13.43 -26.22 7.48
CA TYR A 153 13.06 -26.30 6.07
C TYR A 153 12.60 -27.72 5.72
N LYS A 154 11.35 -27.83 5.25
CA LYS A 154 10.79 -29.03 4.65
C LYS A 154 10.10 -28.66 3.35
N ARG A 155 10.44 -29.37 2.27
CA ARG A 155 9.88 -29.08 0.94
C ARG A 155 8.36 -29.23 0.97
N GLY A 156 7.65 -28.17 0.54
CA GLY A 156 6.19 -28.15 0.49
C GLY A 156 5.50 -27.68 1.77
N GLU A 157 6.25 -27.43 2.85
CA GLU A 157 5.73 -26.87 4.09
C GLU A 157 6.03 -25.37 4.21
N TRP A 158 5.31 -24.71 5.11
CA TRP A 158 5.53 -23.31 5.45
C TRP A 158 6.93 -23.08 6.04
N TYR A 159 7.59 -22.00 5.62
CA TYR A 159 8.92 -21.61 6.08
C TYR A 159 8.94 -20.12 6.47
N LEU A 160 8.24 -19.78 7.55
CA LEU A 160 7.95 -18.39 7.94
C LEU A 160 9.01 -17.77 8.85
N GLY A 161 9.68 -18.57 9.69
CA GLY A 161 10.72 -18.07 10.60
C GLY A 161 10.23 -17.11 11.69
N VAL A 162 8.93 -17.10 11.96
CA VAL A 162 8.28 -16.25 12.97
C VAL A 162 7.20 -17.03 13.71
N ASN A 163 6.97 -16.69 14.97
CA ASN A 163 5.81 -17.17 15.73
C ASN A 163 4.59 -16.31 15.35
N PHE A 164 3.88 -16.71 14.29
CA PHE A 164 2.74 -15.94 13.78
C PHE A 164 1.53 -16.05 14.72
N ARG A 165 1.20 -14.94 15.38
CA ARG A 165 0.08 -14.84 16.34
C ARG A 165 -1.05 -13.93 15.85
N GLY A 166 -1.10 -13.67 14.54
CA GLY A 166 -2.05 -12.74 13.93
C GLY A 166 -1.60 -11.29 13.96
N VAL A 167 -2.54 -10.38 13.75
CA VAL A 167 -2.32 -8.92 13.72
C VAL A 167 -3.12 -8.24 14.83
N THR A 168 -2.63 -7.09 15.28
CA THR A 168 -3.25 -6.26 16.31
C THR A 168 -3.96 -5.08 15.67
N MET A 169 -5.28 -5.00 15.84
CA MET A 169 -6.08 -3.84 15.47
C MET A 169 -6.20 -2.86 16.65
N PRO A 170 -6.04 -1.55 16.43
CA PRO A 170 -6.25 -0.56 17.48
C PRO A 170 -7.73 -0.52 17.91
N LYS A 171 -8.01 -0.45 19.22
CA LYS A 171 -9.40 -0.43 19.74
C LYS A 171 -10.12 0.90 19.51
N ASP A 172 -9.40 2.00 19.67
CA ASP A 172 -9.96 3.36 19.69
C ASP A 172 -9.57 4.19 18.46
N GLN A 173 -9.09 3.55 17.40
CA GLN A 173 -8.70 4.21 16.15
C GLN A 173 -9.18 3.41 14.94
N PRO A 174 -9.41 4.06 13.79
CA PRO A 174 -9.69 3.35 12.55
C PRO A 174 -8.53 2.40 12.19
N HIS A 175 -8.89 1.22 11.68
CA HIS A 175 -7.93 0.19 11.27
C HIS A 175 -7.30 0.48 9.90
N GLY A 176 -7.82 1.47 9.19
CA GLY A 176 -7.29 1.95 7.93
C GLY A 176 -8.07 3.14 7.39
N PHE A 177 -7.54 3.72 6.33
CA PHE A 177 -8.02 4.96 5.75
C PHE A 177 -7.93 4.92 4.23
N LEU A 178 -8.80 5.64 3.54
CA LEU A 178 -8.47 6.17 2.22
C LEU A 178 -7.70 7.48 2.45
N SER A 179 -6.45 7.54 1.99
CA SER A 179 -5.52 8.65 2.24
C SER A 179 -5.16 9.35 0.94
N ALA A 180 -5.22 10.69 0.92
CA ALA A 180 -4.63 11.51 -0.14
C ALA A 180 -3.29 12.08 0.33
N MET A 181 -2.20 11.51 -0.16
CA MET A 181 -0.85 11.71 0.35
C MET A 181 -0.01 12.58 -0.59
N ASP A 182 0.77 13.48 -0.02
CA ASP A 182 1.87 14.14 -0.70
C ASP A 182 3.10 13.21 -0.70
N PRO A 183 3.58 12.74 -1.88
CA PRO A 183 4.71 11.82 -1.96
C PRO A 183 6.02 12.39 -1.40
N MET A 184 6.22 13.71 -1.43
CA MET A 184 7.47 14.34 -0.98
C MET A 184 7.58 14.42 0.53
N THR A 185 6.45 14.43 1.23
CA THR A 185 6.42 14.58 2.70
C THR A 185 5.87 13.35 3.42
N GLY A 186 5.18 12.45 2.69
CA GLY A 186 4.45 11.30 3.26
C GLY A 186 3.16 11.71 3.97
N LYS A 187 2.87 13.01 4.11
CA LYS A 187 1.71 13.50 4.86
C LYS A 187 0.44 13.41 4.03
N SER A 188 -0.64 13.03 4.69
CA SER A 188 -1.98 13.08 4.10
C SER A 188 -2.55 14.49 4.15
N LYS A 189 -3.02 15.03 3.02
CA LYS A 189 -3.85 16.24 2.95
C LYS A 189 -5.19 16.00 3.65
N TRP A 190 -5.76 14.82 3.44
CA TRP A 190 -6.96 14.35 4.10
C TRP A 190 -6.93 12.82 4.23
N GLN A 191 -7.70 12.30 5.17
CA GLN A 191 -7.94 10.87 5.33
C GLN A 191 -9.44 10.64 5.60
N MET A 192 -10.03 9.68 4.88
CA MET A 192 -11.36 9.16 5.17
C MET A 192 -11.19 7.83 5.93
N ALA A 193 -11.60 7.80 7.19
CA ALA A 193 -11.58 6.58 7.98
C ALA A 193 -12.55 5.55 7.41
N TRP A 194 -12.10 4.30 7.28
CA TRP A 194 -13.01 3.22 6.95
C TRP A 194 -13.79 2.79 8.20
N PRO A 195 -15.13 2.70 8.13
CA PRO A 195 -15.93 2.21 9.24
C PRO A 195 -15.68 0.71 9.43
N GLY A 196 -15.11 0.33 10.56
CA GLY A 196 -14.80 -1.07 10.88
C GLY A 196 -13.52 -1.56 10.20
N GLN A 197 -13.60 -1.98 8.94
CA GLN A 197 -12.48 -2.62 8.24
C GLN A 197 -11.70 -1.70 7.33
N PRO A 198 -10.37 -1.85 7.24
CA PRO A 198 -9.64 -1.23 6.15
C PRO A 198 -10.11 -1.77 4.80
N SER A 199 -9.98 -0.96 3.76
CA SER A 199 -10.19 -1.42 2.40
C SER A 199 -8.91 -2.01 1.81
N MET A 200 -9.06 -3.12 1.10
CA MET A 200 -8.02 -3.75 0.28
C MET A 200 -8.28 -3.51 -1.22
N ALA A 201 -9.16 -2.57 -1.57
CA ALA A 201 -9.45 -2.20 -2.95
C ALA A 201 -8.40 -1.23 -3.51
N GLY A 202 -8.19 -1.28 -4.83
CA GLY A 202 -7.43 -0.26 -5.54
C GLY A 202 -8.18 1.07 -5.61
N THR A 203 -7.47 2.13 -5.97
CA THR A 203 -8.07 3.46 -6.22
C THR A 203 -7.90 3.89 -7.68
N MET A 204 -8.82 4.72 -8.18
CA MET A 204 -8.73 5.37 -9.49
C MET A 204 -9.16 6.82 -9.38
N SER A 205 -8.28 7.76 -9.71
CA SER A 205 -8.60 9.19 -9.80
C SER A 205 -8.94 9.61 -11.23
N THR A 206 -9.87 10.55 -11.40
CA THR A 206 -10.24 11.13 -12.71
C THR A 206 -10.03 12.64 -12.77
N ALA A 207 -9.96 13.18 -13.98
CA ALA A 207 -9.83 14.63 -14.21
C ALA A 207 -11.06 15.43 -13.73
N GLY A 208 -12.20 14.76 -13.49
CA GLY A 208 -13.40 15.37 -12.92
C GLY A 208 -13.32 15.64 -11.41
N GLY A 209 -12.14 15.45 -10.78
CA GLY A 209 -11.96 15.69 -9.35
C GLY A 209 -12.52 14.57 -8.46
N LEU A 210 -12.63 13.35 -8.99
CA LEU A 210 -13.17 12.19 -8.27
C LEU A 210 -12.09 11.13 -8.04
N VAL A 211 -12.21 10.43 -6.91
CA VAL A 211 -11.47 9.20 -6.59
C VAL A 211 -12.48 8.08 -6.38
N PHE A 212 -12.35 7.01 -7.14
CA PHE A 212 -13.15 5.80 -7.00
C PHE A 212 -12.36 4.73 -6.23
N THR A 213 -13.05 4.00 -5.36
CA THR A 213 -12.53 2.85 -4.61
C THR A 213 -13.70 1.96 -4.18
N GLY A 214 -13.41 0.81 -3.57
CA GLY A 214 -14.42 -0.02 -2.88
C GLY A 214 -14.14 -0.16 -1.39
N ALA A 215 -15.18 -0.51 -0.64
CA ALA A 215 -15.09 -0.92 0.76
C ALA A 215 -15.00 -2.44 0.90
N ALA A 216 -14.44 -2.91 2.01
CA ALA A 216 -14.47 -4.32 2.37
C ALA A 216 -15.91 -4.85 2.49
N THR A 217 -16.88 -4.00 2.84
CA THR A 217 -18.32 -4.31 2.97
C THR A 217 -19.11 -4.27 1.66
N GLY A 218 -18.48 -3.90 0.54
CA GLY A 218 -19.04 -4.05 -0.80
C GLY A 218 -19.59 -2.79 -1.47
N GLU A 219 -19.45 -1.64 -0.80
CA GLU A 219 -19.78 -0.34 -1.39
C GLU A 219 -18.70 0.10 -2.37
N VAL A 220 -19.06 0.33 -3.62
CA VAL A 220 -18.29 1.16 -4.56
C VAL A 220 -18.55 2.60 -4.19
N MET A 221 -17.50 3.42 -4.12
CA MET A 221 -17.62 4.82 -3.69
C MET A 221 -16.97 5.76 -4.69
N ALA A 222 -17.53 6.97 -4.81
CA ALA A 222 -16.89 8.12 -5.41
C ALA A 222 -16.64 9.18 -4.34
N ILE A 223 -15.40 9.63 -4.25
CA ILE A 223 -14.89 10.55 -3.22
C ILE A 223 -14.38 11.81 -3.92
N ASP A 224 -14.68 12.97 -3.35
CA ASP A 224 -14.10 14.24 -3.77
C ASP A 224 -12.58 14.25 -3.57
N ALA A 225 -11.82 14.46 -4.64
CA ALA A 225 -10.36 14.32 -4.65
C ALA A 225 -9.64 15.37 -3.78
N ASP A 226 -10.28 16.50 -3.49
CA ASP A 226 -9.68 17.61 -2.75
C ASP A 226 -9.97 17.57 -1.26
N THR A 227 -11.14 17.07 -0.88
CA THR A 227 -11.66 17.13 0.48
C THR A 227 -11.77 15.76 1.16
N GLY A 228 -11.79 14.67 0.38
CA GLY A 228 -12.03 13.33 0.91
C GLY A 228 -13.49 13.04 1.26
N LYS A 229 -14.42 13.93 0.88
CA LYS A 229 -15.85 13.74 1.13
C LYS A 229 -16.41 12.66 0.20
N LYS A 230 -17.07 11.65 0.76
CA LYS A 230 -17.86 10.69 -0.01
C LYS A 230 -19.04 11.41 -0.68
N LEU A 231 -19.10 11.35 -2.01
CA LEU A 231 -20.13 12.01 -2.82
C LEU A 231 -21.21 11.03 -3.28
N TRP A 232 -20.82 9.77 -3.48
CA TRP A 232 -21.72 8.72 -3.95
C TRP A 232 -21.24 7.36 -3.47
N GLU A 233 -22.18 6.44 -3.27
CA GLU A 233 -21.89 5.03 -3.05
C GLU A 233 -22.97 4.11 -3.62
N PHE A 234 -22.59 2.86 -3.89
CA PHE A 234 -23.50 1.80 -4.30
C PHE A 234 -23.05 0.44 -3.77
N GLN A 235 -23.96 -0.29 -3.14
CA GLN A 235 -23.69 -1.60 -2.54
C GLN A 235 -23.80 -2.71 -3.59
N THR A 236 -22.72 -3.46 -3.78
CA THR A 236 -22.59 -4.53 -4.80
C THR A 236 -22.94 -5.94 -4.28
N GLY A 237 -23.12 -6.09 -2.97
CA GLY A 237 -23.50 -7.34 -2.32
C GLY A 237 -22.34 -8.27 -1.94
N SER A 238 -21.09 -7.93 -2.26
CA SER A 238 -19.89 -8.63 -1.80
C SER A 238 -18.74 -7.65 -1.59
N GLY A 239 -17.78 -8.00 -0.74
CA GLY A 239 -16.65 -7.13 -0.42
C GLY A 239 -15.80 -6.81 -1.63
N ILE A 240 -15.20 -5.62 -1.66
CA ILE A 240 -14.38 -5.19 -2.79
C ILE A 240 -12.91 -5.20 -2.42
N ILE A 241 -12.15 -6.04 -3.11
CA ILE A 241 -10.68 -5.98 -3.19
C ILE A 241 -10.22 -5.58 -4.60
N GLY A 242 -11.14 -5.44 -5.55
CA GLY A 242 -10.86 -5.14 -6.95
C GLY A 242 -10.34 -3.72 -7.20
N LEU A 243 -10.06 -3.43 -8.47
CA LEU A 243 -9.59 -2.14 -8.93
C LEU A 243 -10.68 -1.49 -9.79
N PRO A 244 -11.07 -0.23 -9.52
CA PRO A 244 -11.91 0.52 -10.43
C PRO A 244 -11.13 0.89 -11.70
N VAL A 245 -11.81 0.81 -12.85
CA VAL A 245 -11.35 1.28 -14.14
C VAL A 245 -12.41 2.16 -14.78
N THR A 246 -12.00 3.05 -15.71
CA THR A 246 -12.94 3.87 -16.49
C THR A 246 -12.62 3.77 -17.97
N TRP A 247 -13.66 3.84 -18.79
CA TRP A 247 -13.59 3.75 -20.25
C TRP A 247 -14.74 4.53 -20.87
N GLU A 248 -14.64 4.80 -22.16
CA GLU A 248 -15.68 5.50 -22.92
C GLU A 248 -16.20 4.59 -24.03
N HIS A 249 -17.51 4.64 -24.26
CA HIS A 249 -18.12 4.06 -25.45
C HIS A 249 -19.24 4.96 -25.96
N LYS A 250 -19.17 5.32 -27.25
CA LYS A 250 -20.13 6.19 -27.93
C LYS A 250 -20.38 7.52 -27.17
N GLY A 251 -19.32 8.15 -26.66
CA GLY A 251 -19.40 9.43 -25.95
C GLY A 251 -19.91 9.33 -24.50
N GLN A 252 -20.23 8.14 -23.99
CA GLN A 252 -20.59 7.93 -22.60
C GLN A 252 -19.39 7.35 -21.82
N GLN A 253 -19.03 8.00 -20.71
CA GLN A 253 -18.06 7.47 -19.77
C GLN A 253 -18.70 6.43 -18.84
N TYR A 254 -17.98 5.35 -18.61
CA TYR A 254 -18.32 4.25 -17.71
C TYR A 254 -17.25 4.07 -16.64
N VAL A 255 -17.67 3.60 -15.47
CA VAL A 255 -16.79 3.15 -14.39
C VAL A 255 -17.11 1.69 -14.10
N THR A 256 -16.11 0.82 -14.11
CA THR A 256 -16.27 -0.62 -13.89
C THR A 256 -15.39 -1.09 -12.73
N ILE A 257 -15.89 -1.99 -11.90
CA ILE A 257 -15.15 -2.59 -10.78
C ILE A 257 -15.61 -4.02 -10.50
N THR A 258 -14.67 -4.88 -10.10
CA THR A 258 -14.96 -6.23 -9.63
C THR A 258 -15.35 -6.22 -8.16
N SER A 259 -16.40 -6.96 -7.82
CA SER A 259 -16.88 -7.18 -6.47
C SER A 259 -16.73 -8.67 -6.12
N GLY A 260 -16.08 -8.94 -4.99
CA GLY A 260 -15.76 -10.28 -4.52
C GLY A 260 -14.71 -10.24 -3.42
N SER A 261 -15.09 -10.68 -2.21
CA SER A 261 -14.20 -10.72 -1.06
C SER A 261 -13.12 -11.80 -1.21
N GLY A 262 -11.94 -11.57 -0.64
CA GLY A 262 -10.83 -12.52 -0.73
C GLY A 262 -9.49 -11.94 -0.28
N GLY A 263 -8.41 -12.54 -0.79
CA GLY A 263 -7.04 -12.16 -0.44
C GLY A 263 -6.64 -12.57 0.98
N VAL A 264 -5.44 -12.16 1.41
CA VAL A 264 -4.90 -12.51 2.73
C VAL A 264 -5.79 -12.03 3.88
N TRP A 265 -6.52 -10.92 3.70
CA TRP A 265 -7.43 -10.40 4.71
C TRP A 265 -8.53 -11.40 5.08
N ALA A 266 -9.09 -12.10 4.08
CA ALA A 266 -10.11 -13.11 4.32
C ALA A 266 -9.55 -14.33 5.09
N LEU A 267 -8.25 -14.61 5.00
CA LEU A 267 -7.60 -15.72 5.71
C LEU A 267 -7.38 -15.43 7.21
N LEU A 268 -7.25 -14.15 7.59
CA LEU A 268 -7.06 -13.77 8.99
C LEU A 268 -8.31 -14.00 9.84
N GLY A 269 -9.48 -14.09 9.20
CA GLY A 269 -10.77 -14.24 9.87
C GLY A 269 -11.17 -12.95 10.57
N ASP A 270 -12.27 -12.34 10.11
CA ASP A 270 -12.82 -11.17 10.79
C ASP A 270 -14.34 -11.33 10.95
N GLU A 271 -14.79 -11.50 12.19
CA GLU A 271 -16.21 -11.73 12.49
C GLU A 271 -17.12 -10.60 12.00
N ARG A 272 -16.60 -9.38 11.89
CA ARG A 272 -17.36 -8.24 11.35
C ARG A 272 -17.66 -8.41 9.86
N MET A 273 -16.92 -9.29 9.18
CA MET A 273 -17.12 -9.66 7.78
C MET A 273 -18.00 -10.89 7.61
N ALA A 274 -18.48 -11.53 8.69
CA ALA A 274 -19.25 -12.78 8.63
C ALA A 274 -20.56 -12.65 7.83
N LYS A 275 -21.12 -11.44 7.73
CA LYS A 275 -22.35 -11.15 6.97
C LYS A 275 -22.08 -10.67 5.54
N VAL A 276 -20.82 -10.46 5.16
CA VAL A 276 -20.46 -10.01 3.82
C VAL A 276 -20.37 -11.25 2.92
N PRO A 277 -21.29 -11.42 1.94
CA PRO A 277 -21.31 -12.61 1.11
C PRO A 277 -20.00 -12.79 0.36
N ALA A 278 -19.52 -14.04 0.30
CA ALA A 278 -18.54 -14.43 -0.70
C ALA A 278 -19.22 -14.43 -2.09
N GLY A 279 -18.46 -14.12 -3.14
CA GLY A 279 -18.99 -14.09 -4.50
C GLY A 279 -18.04 -13.40 -5.47
N GLY A 280 -18.45 -13.35 -6.73
CA GLY A 280 -17.70 -12.68 -7.79
C GLY A 280 -18.68 -12.06 -8.78
N SER A 281 -18.59 -10.74 -8.99
CA SER A 281 -19.41 -10.01 -9.95
C SER A 281 -18.64 -8.83 -10.53
N LEU A 282 -19.10 -8.34 -11.69
CA LEU A 282 -18.56 -7.16 -12.36
C LEU A 282 -19.66 -6.10 -12.44
N TRP A 283 -19.40 -4.92 -11.90
CA TRP A 283 -20.36 -3.81 -11.88
C TRP A 283 -19.87 -2.68 -12.77
N THR A 284 -20.77 -2.14 -13.58
CA THR A 284 -20.49 -1.01 -14.48
C THR A 284 -21.52 0.09 -14.26
N PHE A 285 -21.04 1.32 -14.07
CA PHE A 285 -21.82 2.50 -13.75
C PHE A 285 -21.63 3.57 -14.83
N ALA A 286 -22.66 4.33 -15.11
CA ALA A 286 -22.63 5.53 -15.95
C ALA A 286 -23.67 6.54 -15.44
N VAL A 287 -23.41 7.82 -15.67
CA VAL A 287 -24.43 8.86 -15.46
C VAL A 287 -25.48 8.73 -16.56
N ARG A 288 -26.76 8.89 -16.21
CA ARG A 288 -27.88 8.87 -17.15
C ARG A 288 -28.12 10.25 -17.77
#